data_AF-A0AA36N1Q7-F1
#
_entry.id   AF-A0AA36N1Q7-F1
#
_cell.length_a   1.000
_cell.length_b   1.000
_cell.length_c   1.000
_cell.angle_alpha   90.00
_cell.angle_beta   90.00
_cell.angle_gamma   90.00
#
_symmetry.space_group_name_H-M   'P 1'
#
loop_
_entity.id
_entity.type
_entity.pdbx_description
1 polymer ?
#
loop_
_entity_poly.entity_id
_entity_poly.type
_entity_poly.pdbx_seq_one_letter_code
_entity_poly.pdbx_strand_id
1 'polypeptide(L)'
;MEEPGFEPLDFSDLQQLLEAQAEGGAQDPVAAALELGVAETKKVATNIDSQLMLLEEESVDDYVASFDFFQDLHQEIQATDSVLEKMERMLGTFQSDLSGISEEIRMLQGSSLQMNLKLQNRRALQSLMSDYVSSVVVSPQLVRQICEEEINEAYLGYLSELNKKLDHVKQQEMQRLPSCAQSAPELEKLRTKAVARIKDFLLQKVNSLKKPKRGPRVE
;
A
#
# COMPACT_ATOMS: atom_id res chain seq x y z
N MET A 1 -50.28 -31.38 27.63
CA MET A 1 -49.59 -32.68 27.72
C MET A 1 -49.81 -33.17 29.14
N GLU A 2 -50.90 -33.91 29.34
CA GLU A 2 -51.05 -34.71 30.54
C GLU A 2 -50.14 -35.91 30.33
N GLU A 3 -49.11 -36.08 31.15
CA GLU A 3 -48.30 -37.30 31.08
C GLU A 3 -49.23 -38.49 31.34
N PRO A 4 -49.15 -39.58 30.56
CA PRO A 4 -49.86 -40.81 30.91
C PRO A 4 -49.27 -41.28 32.24
N GLY A 5 -49.97 -40.92 33.32
CA GLY A 5 -49.58 -41.29 34.66
C GLY A 5 -49.45 -42.79 34.72
N PHE A 6 -48.26 -43.27 35.09
CA PHE A 6 -48.04 -44.66 35.39
C PHE A 6 -48.97 -45.01 36.55
N GLU A 7 -50.13 -45.62 36.27
CA GLU A 7 -51.00 -46.11 37.34
C GLU A 7 -50.17 -47.11 38.16
N PRO A 8 -49.99 -46.86 39.46
CA PRO A 8 -49.21 -47.75 40.30
C PRO A 8 -49.88 -49.13 40.29
N LEU A 9 -49.06 -50.15 40.05
CA LEU A 9 -49.49 -51.55 39.97
C LEU A 9 -50.34 -51.92 41.20
N ASP A 10 -51.63 -52.19 40.98
CA ASP A 10 -52.54 -52.61 42.03
C ASP A 10 -52.42 -54.12 42.26
N PHE A 11 -51.64 -54.48 43.28
CA PHE A 11 -51.50 -55.87 43.73
C PHE A 11 -52.56 -56.28 44.75
N SER A 12 -53.57 -55.44 45.01
CA SER A 12 -54.61 -55.73 45.99
C SER A 12 -55.40 -56.99 45.66
N ASP A 13 -55.66 -57.25 44.37
CA ASP A 13 -56.28 -58.49 43.89
C ASP A 13 -55.44 -59.73 44.16
N LEU A 14 -54.11 -59.61 44.02
CA LEU A 14 -53.15 -60.69 44.27
C LEU A 14 -53.05 -60.99 45.78
N GLN A 15 -53.13 -59.95 46.60
CA GLN A 15 -53.08 -60.05 48.05
C GLN A 15 -54.37 -60.64 48.64
N GLN A 16 -55.54 -60.24 48.13
CA GLN A 16 -56.84 -60.80 48.55
C GLN A 16 -57.00 -62.28 48.16
N LEU A 17 -56.49 -62.69 47.00
CA LEU A 17 -56.58 -64.08 46.54
C LEU A 17 -55.60 -65.02 47.28
N LEU A 18 -54.42 -64.52 47.67
CA LEU A 18 -53.47 -65.25 48.50
C LEU A 18 -54.03 -65.51 49.91
N GLU A 19 -54.70 -64.53 50.52
CA GLU A 19 -55.36 -64.70 51.81
C GLU A 19 -56.53 -65.70 51.74
N ALA A 20 -57.34 -65.65 50.68
CA ALA A 20 -58.46 -66.57 50.48
C ALA A 20 -58.02 -68.04 50.27
N GLN A 21 -56.85 -68.29 49.69
CA GLN A 21 -56.29 -69.63 49.47
C GLN A 21 -55.50 -70.15 50.69
N ALA A 22 -54.95 -69.27 51.53
CA ALA A 22 -54.28 -69.66 52.78
C ALA A 22 -55.25 -70.26 53.81
N GLU A 23 -56.53 -69.87 53.79
CA GLU A 23 -57.56 -70.41 54.69
C GLU A 23 -58.17 -71.75 54.20
N GLY A 24 -58.01 -72.09 52.91
CA GLY A 24 -58.52 -73.32 52.31
C GLY A 24 -57.42 -74.36 52.12
N GLY A 25 -57.18 -75.21 53.13
CA GLY A 25 -56.11 -76.20 53.08
C GLY A 25 -56.21 -77.21 51.92
N ALA A 26 -55.41 -77.03 50.86
CA ALA A 26 -54.85 -78.10 50.01
C ALA A 26 -53.75 -77.59 49.05
N GLN A 27 -52.69 -78.41 48.89
CA GLN A 27 -51.60 -78.44 47.89
C GLN A 27 -50.80 -77.14 47.59
N ASP A 28 -49.54 -77.18 48.03
CA ASP A 28 -48.42 -76.25 47.83
C ASP A 28 -48.77 -74.81 47.37
N PRO A 29 -49.04 -73.90 48.33
CA PRO A 29 -49.46 -72.52 48.04
C PRO A 29 -48.44 -71.72 47.22
N VAL A 30 -47.19 -72.18 47.18
CA VAL A 30 -46.11 -71.55 46.41
C VAL A 30 -46.30 -71.75 44.90
N ALA A 31 -46.82 -72.90 44.46
CA ALA A 31 -47.00 -73.19 43.04
C ALA A 31 -48.15 -72.37 42.43
N ALA A 32 -49.26 -72.23 43.15
CA ALA A 32 -50.39 -71.40 42.72
C ALA A 32 -50.04 -69.90 42.72
N ALA A 33 -49.30 -69.43 43.73
CA ALA A 33 -48.78 -68.07 43.77
C ALA A 33 -47.83 -67.77 42.60
N LEU A 34 -47.01 -68.77 42.20
CA LEU A 34 -46.10 -68.64 41.07
C LEU A 34 -46.85 -68.59 39.73
N GLU A 35 -47.86 -69.44 39.51
CA GLU A 35 -48.66 -69.39 38.27
C GLU A 35 -49.44 -68.08 38.14
N LEU A 36 -50.02 -67.58 39.23
CA LEU A 36 -50.74 -66.29 39.23
C LEU A 36 -49.78 -65.12 38.99
N GLY A 37 -48.59 -65.12 39.62
CA GLY A 37 -47.56 -64.12 39.37
C GLY A 37 -47.03 -64.15 37.93
N VAL A 38 -46.91 -65.33 37.32
CA VAL A 38 -46.54 -65.49 35.90
C VAL A 38 -47.66 -64.98 34.98
N ALA A 39 -48.93 -65.21 35.31
CA ALA A 39 -50.04 -64.70 34.52
C ALA A 39 -50.13 -63.17 34.56
N GLU A 40 -49.94 -62.56 35.73
CA GLU A 40 -50.02 -61.10 35.90
C GLU A 40 -48.82 -60.39 35.27
N THR A 41 -47.60 -60.92 35.44
CA THR A 41 -46.41 -60.40 34.73
C THR A 41 -46.54 -60.51 33.22
N LYS A 42 -47.20 -61.55 32.70
CA LYS A 42 -47.48 -61.68 31.27
C LYS A 42 -48.48 -60.62 30.78
N LYS A 43 -49.53 -60.32 31.55
CA LYS A 43 -50.46 -59.22 31.22
C LYS A 43 -49.75 -57.87 31.22
N VAL A 44 -48.91 -57.61 32.22
CA VAL A 44 -48.10 -56.38 32.31
C VAL A 44 -47.15 -56.27 31.12
N ALA A 45 -46.46 -57.36 30.75
CA ALA A 45 -45.61 -57.37 29.57
C ALA A 45 -46.40 -57.04 28.30
N THR A 46 -47.59 -57.63 28.09
CA THR A 46 -48.42 -57.33 26.92
C THR A 46 -48.98 -55.89 26.93
N ASN A 47 -49.23 -55.31 28.11
CA ASN A 47 -49.69 -53.93 28.23
C ASN A 47 -48.55 -52.97 27.92
N ILE A 48 -47.36 -53.20 28.47
CA ILE A 48 -46.14 -52.42 28.16
C ILE A 48 -45.83 -52.50 26.67
N ASP A 49 -45.87 -53.69 26.06
CA ASP A 49 -45.64 -53.85 24.61
C ASP A 49 -46.65 -53.03 23.78
N SER A 50 -47.91 -52.97 24.21
CA SER A 50 -48.95 -52.19 23.53
C SER A 50 -48.73 -50.68 23.69
N GLN A 51 -48.33 -50.22 24.88
CA GLN A 51 -47.98 -48.82 25.13
C GLN A 51 -46.73 -48.40 24.38
N LEU A 52 -45.72 -49.28 24.29
CA LEU A 52 -44.52 -49.04 23.50
C LEU A 52 -44.84 -48.91 22.01
N MET A 53 -45.70 -49.76 21.46
CA MET A 53 -46.14 -49.60 20.05
C MET A 53 -46.85 -48.27 19.81
N LEU A 54 -47.72 -47.85 20.73
CA LEU A 54 -48.43 -46.56 20.59
C LEU A 54 -47.47 -45.38 20.68
N LEU A 55 -46.50 -45.42 21.61
CA LEU A 55 -45.48 -44.39 21.75
C LEU A 55 -44.55 -44.35 20.53
N GLU A 56 -44.20 -45.51 19.96
CA GLU A 56 -43.43 -45.59 18.73
C GLU A 56 -44.18 -44.95 17.56
N GLU A 57 -45.47 -45.27 17.39
CA GLU A 57 -46.31 -44.67 16.36
C GLU A 57 -46.44 -43.14 16.52
N GLU A 58 -46.71 -42.67 17.74
CA GLU A 58 -46.78 -41.23 18.06
C GLU A 58 -45.44 -40.52 17.81
N SER A 59 -44.32 -41.14 18.20
CA SER A 59 -42.99 -40.56 17.99
C SER A 59 -42.59 -40.47 16.51
N VAL A 60 -43.05 -41.43 15.70
CA VAL A 60 -42.84 -41.42 14.25
C VAL A 60 -43.68 -40.32 13.62
N ASP A 61 -44.94 -40.17 14.02
CA ASP A 61 -45.82 -39.12 13.53
C ASP A 61 -45.28 -37.72 13.89
N ASP A 62 -44.79 -37.53 15.11
CA ASP A 62 -44.15 -36.27 15.54
C ASP A 62 -42.87 -35.96 14.75
N TYR A 63 -42.07 -36.99 14.47
CA TYR A 63 -40.86 -36.85 13.67
C TYR A 63 -41.19 -36.49 12.21
N VAL A 64 -42.18 -37.15 11.62
CA VAL A 64 -42.66 -36.87 10.25
C VAL A 64 -43.25 -35.46 10.17
N ALA A 65 -44.03 -35.03 11.15
CA ALA A 65 -44.58 -33.68 11.23
C ALA A 65 -43.47 -32.61 11.35
N SER A 66 -42.39 -32.92 12.06
CA SER A 66 -41.25 -32.01 12.24
C SER A 66 -40.27 -32.01 11.06
N PHE A 67 -40.31 -33.03 10.20
CA PHE A 67 -39.38 -33.21 9.09
C PHE A 67 -39.42 -32.05 8.08
N ASP A 68 -40.62 -31.61 7.68
CA ASP A 68 -40.79 -30.51 6.74
C ASP A 68 -40.17 -29.20 7.28
N PHE A 69 -40.30 -28.95 8.59
CA PHE A 69 -39.68 -27.81 9.23
C PHE A 69 -38.14 -27.89 9.19
N PHE A 70 -37.55 -29.05 9.47
CA PHE A 70 -36.09 -29.23 9.36
C PHE A 70 -35.60 -29.08 7.93
N GLN A 71 -36.39 -29.53 6.96
CA GLN A 71 -36.09 -29.37 5.54
C GLN A 71 -36.09 -27.90 5.12
N ASP A 72 -37.10 -27.13 5.53
CA ASP A 72 -37.18 -25.69 5.25
C ASP A 72 -36.02 -24.92 5.90
N LEU A 73 -35.72 -25.23 7.17
CA LEU A 73 -34.58 -24.64 7.87
C LEU A 73 -33.26 -24.97 7.17
N HIS A 74 -33.08 -26.21 6.72
CA HIS A 74 -31.87 -26.59 5.98
C HIS A 74 -31.74 -25.83 4.66
N GLN A 75 -32.84 -25.61 3.93
CA GLN A 75 -32.83 -24.80 2.72
C GLN A 75 -32.48 -23.33 3.01
N GLU A 76 -32.99 -22.76 4.10
CA GLU A 76 -32.68 -21.37 4.49
C GLU A 76 -31.22 -21.20 4.93
N ILE A 77 -30.67 -22.19 5.65
CA ILE A 77 -29.24 -22.24 5.98
C ILE A 77 -28.40 -22.30 4.70
N GLN A 78 -28.72 -23.19 3.76
CA GLN A 78 -28.01 -23.28 2.49
C GLN A 78 -28.10 -21.97 1.66
N ALA A 79 -29.27 -21.33 1.66
CA ALA A 79 -29.45 -20.05 0.97
C ALA A 79 -28.56 -18.96 1.59
N THR A 80 -28.49 -18.91 2.92
CA THR A 80 -27.64 -17.98 3.66
C THR A 80 -26.15 -18.25 3.41
N ASP A 81 -25.74 -19.52 3.42
CA ASP A 81 -24.37 -19.93 3.10
C ASP A 81 -23.99 -19.52 1.67
N SER A 82 -24.89 -19.68 0.70
CA SER A 82 -24.65 -19.25 -0.69
C SER A 82 -24.44 -17.73 -0.79
N VAL A 83 -25.18 -16.94 0.01
CA VAL A 83 -24.99 -15.49 0.07
C VAL A 83 -23.64 -15.14 0.71
N LEU A 84 -23.29 -15.80 1.81
CA LEU A 84 -22.00 -15.61 2.48
C LEU A 84 -20.83 -15.95 1.56
N GLU A 85 -20.89 -17.06 0.84
CA GLU A 85 -19.85 -17.48 -0.12
C GLU A 85 -19.69 -16.47 -1.27
N LYS A 86 -20.77 -15.83 -1.71
CA LYS A 86 -20.70 -14.73 -2.71
C LYS A 86 -20.05 -13.48 -2.13
N MET A 87 -20.40 -13.11 -0.89
CA MET A 87 -19.79 -11.96 -0.20
C MET A 87 -18.31 -12.20 0.05
N GLU A 88 -17.92 -13.40 0.49
CA GLU A 88 -16.53 -13.78 0.70
C GLU A 88 -15.73 -13.66 -0.60
N ARG A 89 -16.22 -14.26 -1.69
CA ARG A 89 -15.57 -14.15 -3.01
C ARG A 89 -15.40 -12.70 -3.45
N MET A 90 -16.45 -11.89 -3.30
CA MET A 90 -16.42 -10.47 -3.66
C MET A 90 -15.39 -9.71 -2.81
N LEU A 91 -15.37 -9.92 -1.49
CA LEU A 91 -14.40 -9.29 -0.60
C LEU A 91 -12.97 -9.76 -0.90
N GLY A 92 -12.78 -11.05 -1.22
CA GLY A 92 -11.50 -11.60 -1.65
C GLY A 92 -11.00 -10.96 -2.93
N THR A 93 -11.87 -10.75 -3.93
CA THR A 93 -11.50 -10.02 -5.14
C THR A 93 -11.15 -8.56 -4.85
N PHE A 94 -11.95 -7.87 -4.03
CA PHE A 94 -11.65 -6.49 -3.64
C PHE A 94 -10.33 -6.36 -2.89
N GLN A 95 -10.02 -7.30 -2.00
CA GLN A 95 -8.76 -7.33 -1.28
C GLN A 95 -7.58 -7.54 -2.25
N SER A 96 -7.71 -8.48 -3.19
CA SER A 96 -6.69 -8.75 -4.20
C SER A 96 -6.46 -7.52 -5.09
N ASP A 97 -7.53 -6.89 -5.56
CA ASP A 97 -7.47 -5.70 -6.41
C ASP A 97 -6.84 -4.52 -5.66
N LEU A 98 -7.22 -4.29 -4.41
CA LEU A 98 -6.64 -3.23 -3.58
C LEU A 98 -5.15 -3.49 -3.32
N SER A 99 -4.76 -4.75 -3.10
CA SER A 99 -3.36 -5.15 -2.94
C SER A 99 -2.56 -4.90 -4.22
N GLY A 100 -3.12 -5.25 -5.39
CA GLY A 100 -2.51 -5.01 -6.69
C GLY A 100 -2.31 -3.52 -6.96
N ILE A 101 -3.37 -2.72 -6.79
CA ILE A 101 -3.33 -1.26 -6.96
C ILE A 101 -2.33 -0.63 -5.99
N SER A 102 -2.30 -1.07 -4.73
CA SER A 102 -1.36 -0.54 -3.73
C SER A 102 0.09 -0.80 -4.11
N GLU A 103 0.39 -2.00 -4.64
CA GLU A 103 1.73 -2.33 -5.11
C GLU A 103 2.11 -1.51 -6.35
N GLU A 104 1.19 -1.33 -7.30
CA GLU A 104 1.40 -0.47 -8.47
C GLU A 104 1.68 0.98 -8.07
N ILE A 105 0.91 1.52 -7.12
CA ILE A 105 1.14 2.86 -6.56
C ILE A 105 2.54 2.94 -5.94
N ARG A 106 2.93 1.94 -5.15
CA ARG A 106 4.25 1.89 -4.51
C ARG A 106 5.38 1.85 -5.55
N MET A 107 5.23 1.05 -6.59
CA MET A 107 6.17 0.96 -7.70
C MET A 107 6.29 2.28 -8.46
N LEU A 108 5.16 2.93 -8.76
CA LEU A 108 5.13 4.23 -9.43
C LEU A 108 5.76 5.34 -8.57
N GLN A 109 5.49 5.34 -7.27
CA GLN A 109 6.12 6.25 -6.31
C GLN A 109 7.63 6.03 -6.24
N GLY A 110 8.08 4.78 -6.16
CA GLY A 110 9.50 4.43 -6.17
C GLY A 110 10.21 4.90 -7.45
N SER A 111 9.60 4.66 -8.62
CA SER A 111 10.09 5.14 -9.91
C SER A 111 10.17 6.66 -9.97
N SER A 112 9.12 7.34 -9.49
CA SER A 112 9.05 8.81 -9.46
C SER A 112 10.15 9.42 -8.58
N LEU A 113 10.40 8.85 -7.41
CA LEU A 113 11.48 9.27 -6.52
C LEU A 113 12.85 9.07 -7.16
N GLN A 114 13.08 7.90 -7.77
CA GLN A 114 14.33 7.62 -8.47
C GLN A 114 14.57 8.59 -9.63
N MET A 115 13.52 8.90 -10.40
CA MET A 115 13.58 9.85 -11.49
C MET A 115 13.87 11.28 -10.99
N ASN A 116 13.27 11.67 -9.87
CA ASN A 116 13.52 12.96 -9.24
C ASN A 116 14.99 13.09 -8.82
N LEU A 117 15.56 12.07 -8.16
CA LEU A 117 16.98 12.05 -7.78
C LEU A 117 17.90 12.17 -9.00
N LYS A 118 17.62 11.40 -10.07
CA LYS A 118 18.38 11.50 -11.34
C LYS A 118 18.32 12.91 -11.92
N LEU A 119 17.16 13.56 -11.86
CA LEU A 119 16.97 14.92 -12.35
C LEU A 119 17.72 15.95 -11.50
N GLN A 120 17.68 15.83 -10.17
CA GLN A 120 18.44 16.70 -9.27
C GLN A 120 19.94 16.58 -9.50
N ASN A 121 20.46 15.35 -9.62
CA ASN A 121 21.88 15.11 -9.94
C ASN A 121 22.27 15.73 -11.28
N ARG A 122 21.43 15.58 -12.32
CA ARG A 122 21.68 16.20 -13.63
C ARG A 122 21.67 17.72 -13.56
N ARG A 123 20.74 18.33 -12.80
CA ARG A 123 20.70 19.79 -12.62
C ARG A 123 21.93 20.31 -11.86
N ALA A 124 22.35 19.63 -10.80
CA ALA A 124 23.56 19.98 -10.06
C ALA A 124 24.80 19.91 -10.96
N LEU A 125 24.93 18.82 -11.73
CA LEU A 125 26.02 18.67 -12.70
C LEU A 125 25.95 19.73 -13.81
N GLN A 126 24.75 20.02 -14.33
CA GLN A 126 24.55 21.04 -15.36
C GLN A 126 24.97 22.42 -14.85
N SER A 127 24.62 22.78 -13.62
CA SER A 127 25.05 24.03 -13.01
C SER A 127 26.57 24.11 -12.92
N LEU A 128 27.20 23.07 -12.36
CA LEU A 128 28.65 23.01 -12.22
C LEU A 128 29.38 23.09 -13.57
N MET A 129 28.89 22.34 -14.56
CA MET A 129 29.44 22.34 -15.92
C MET A 129 29.21 23.67 -16.62
N SER A 130 28.05 24.31 -16.43
CA SER A 130 27.76 25.63 -16.99
C SER A 130 28.72 26.68 -16.44
N ASP A 131 28.95 26.68 -15.13
CA ASP A 131 29.89 27.60 -14.47
C ASP A 131 31.30 27.38 -15.01
N TYR A 132 31.75 26.12 -15.09
CA TYR A 132 33.05 25.75 -15.65
C TYR A 132 33.22 26.15 -17.13
N VAL A 133 32.22 25.87 -17.97
CA VAL A 133 32.25 26.23 -19.40
C VAL A 133 32.28 27.75 -19.55
N SER A 134 31.50 28.49 -18.74
CA SER A 134 31.49 29.95 -18.78
C SER A 134 32.83 30.57 -18.37
N SER A 135 33.59 29.94 -17.48
CA SER A 135 34.90 30.44 -17.03
C SER A 135 36.03 30.12 -18.00
N VAL A 136 35.95 28.99 -18.72
CA VAL A 136 37.02 28.52 -19.63
C VAL A 136 36.82 28.98 -21.08
N VAL A 137 35.58 29.10 -21.55
CA VAL A 137 35.30 29.44 -22.95
C VAL A 137 35.60 30.91 -23.24
N VAL A 138 36.34 31.14 -24.32
CA VAL A 138 36.55 32.46 -24.91
C VAL A 138 35.43 32.71 -25.92
N SER A 139 34.42 33.50 -25.54
CA SER A 139 33.30 33.80 -26.44
C SER A 139 33.77 34.69 -27.61
N PRO A 140 33.38 34.40 -28.86
CA PRO A 140 33.66 35.27 -30.00
C PRO A 140 33.13 36.70 -29.81
N GLN A 141 32.06 36.87 -29.04
CA GLN A 141 31.52 38.18 -28.69
C GLN A 141 32.52 38.97 -27.83
N LEU A 142 33.07 38.36 -26.78
CA LEU A 142 34.08 38.99 -25.92
C LEU A 142 35.33 39.39 -26.71
N VAL A 143 35.73 38.57 -27.69
CA VAL A 143 36.85 38.91 -28.59
C VAL A 143 36.54 40.15 -29.42
N ARG A 144 35.34 40.26 -30.02
CA ARG A 144 34.93 41.44 -30.80
C ARG A 144 34.83 42.69 -29.93
N GLN A 145 34.21 42.58 -28.76
CA GLN A 145 34.05 43.68 -27.81
C GLN A 145 35.41 44.27 -27.40
N ILE A 146 36.41 43.42 -27.16
CA ILE A 146 37.75 43.87 -26.79
C ILE A 146 38.55 44.38 -28.01
N CYS A 147 38.40 43.73 -29.17
CA CYS A 147 39.23 44.04 -30.33
C CYS A 147 38.72 45.21 -31.18
N GLU A 148 37.41 45.38 -31.30
CA GLU A 148 36.78 46.23 -32.33
C GLU A 148 36.03 47.42 -31.72
N GLU A 149 35.35 47.21 -30.59
CA GLU A 149 34.42 48.19 -30.02
C GLU A 149 35.10 49.45 -29.42
N GLU A 150 34.34 50.53 -29.28
CA GLU A 150 34.84 51.79 -28.71
C GLU A 150 35.12 51.63 -27.20
N ILE A 151 36.16 52.32 -26.73
CA ILE A 151 36.54 52.32 -25.32
C ILE A 151 35.61 53.28 -24.58
N ASN A 152 34.54 52.71 -24.01
CA ASN A 152 33.53 53.38 -23.20
C ASN A 152 33.49 52.78 -21.78
N GLU A 153 32.50 53.17 -20.97
CA GLU A 153 32.35 52.63 -19.61
C GLU A 153 32.01 51.12 -19.62
N ALA A 154 31.28 50.64 -20.63
CA ALA A 154 30.98 49.21 -20.80
C ALA A 154 32.25 48.37 -21.07
N TYR A 155 33.29 48.95 -21.68
CA TYR A 155 34.58 48.31 -21.90
C TYR A 155 35.25 47.85 -20.60
N LEU A 156 35.04 48.57 -19.48
CA LEU A 156 35.53 48.13 -18.16
C LEU A 156 34.87 46.81 -17.71
N GLY A 157 33.60 46.61 -18.06
CA GLY A 157 32.88 45.35 -17.82
C GLY A 157 33.53 44.19 -18.58
N TYR A 158 33.84 44.38 -19.86
CA TYR A 158 34.50 43.37 -20.69
C TYR A 158 35.91 43.04 -20.21
N LEU A 159 36.67 44.05 -19.76
CA LEU A 159 37.98 43.84 -19.14
C LEU A 159 37.89 43.07 -17.81
N SER A 160 36.89 43.37 -16.99
CA SER A 160 36.63 42.66 -15.74
C SER A 160 36.30 41.18 -16.01
N GLU A 161 35.48 40.89 -17.02
CA GLU A 161 35.18 39.54 -17.45
C GLU A 161 36.44 38.80 -17.95
N LEU A 162 37.23 39.44 -18.82
CA LEU A 162 38.49 38.89 -19.29
C LEU A 162 39.44 38.57 -18.14
N ASN A 163 39.57 39.48 -17.16
CA ASN A 163 40.46 39.28 -16.03
C ASN A 163 40.00 38.12 -15.14
N LYS A 164 38.70 38.00 -14.87
CA LYS A 164 38.13 36.86 -14.14
C LYS A 164 38.44 35.52 -14.82
N LYS A 165 38.30 35.45 -16.14
CA LYS A 165 38.63 34.24 -16.92
C LYS A 165 40.14 33.91 -16.85
N LEU A 166 41.00 34.93 -16.96
CA LEU A 166 42.45 34.77 -16.81
C LEU A 166 42.84 34.26 -15.41
N ASP A 167 42.26 34.81 -14.36
CA ASP A 167 42.51 34.38 -12.99
C ASP A 167 42.08 32.94 -12.77
N HIS A 168 40.92 32.55 -13.33
CA HIS A 168 40.40 31.18 -13.24
C HIS A 168 41.31 30.16 -13.95
N VAL A 169 41.76 30.46 -15.16
CA VAL A 169 42.67 29.59 -15.92
C VAL A 169 44.06 29.49 -15.27
N LYS A 170 44.48 30.53 -14.53
CA LYS A 170 45.76 30.53 -13.78
C LYS A 170 45.74 29.67 -12.52
N GLN A 171 44.59 29.22 -12.03
CA GLN A 171 44.51 28.35 -10.87
C GLN A 171 45.22 27.01 -11.14
N GLN A 172 46.05 26.55 -10.20
CA GLN A 172 46.92 25.37 -10.38
C GLN A 172 46.14 24.09 -10.67
N GLU A 173 44.94 23.96 -10.09
CA GLU A 173 44.03 22.84 -10.34
C GLU A 173 43.46 22.88 -11.76
N MET A 174 43.12 24.08 -12.24
CA MET A 174 42.55 24.30 -13.58
C MET A 174 43.57 24.11 -14.69
N GLN A 175 44.84 24.46 -14.48
CA GLN A 175 45.91 24.26 -15.46
C GLN A 175 46.16 22.80 -15.81
N ARG A 176 45.77 21.85 -14.95
CA ARG A 176 45.87 20.42 -15.23
C ARG A 176 44.84 19.96 -16.26
N LEU A 177 43.75 20.72 -16.47
CA LEU A 177 42.72 20.37 -17.45
C LEU A 177 43.16 20.79 -18.86
N PRO A 178 43.05 19.89 -19.86
CA PRO A 178 43.39 20.20 -21.25
C PRO A 178 42.67 21.44 -21.81
N SER A 179 41.40 21.64 -21.43
CA SER A 179 40.58 22.76 -21.89
C SER A 179 41.15 24.12 -21.46
N CYS A 180 41.64 24.21 -20.22
CA CYS A 180 42.26 25.43 -19.69
C CYS A 180 43.63 25.69 -20.32
N ALA A 181 44.41 24.62 -20.58
CA ALA A 181 45.69 24.73 -21.26
C ALA A 181 45.54 25.27 -22.70
N GLN A 182 44.44 24.93 -23.39
CA GLN A 182 44.14 25.44 -24.72
C GLN A 182 43.60 26.88 -24.73
N SER A 183 42.78 27.26 -23.74
CA SER A 183 42.21 28.61 -23.68
C SER A 183 43.16 29.67 -23.12
N ALA A 184 44.11 29.28 -22.28
CA ALA A 184 45.14 30.16 -21.70
C ALA A 184 45.86 31.06 -22.73
N PRO A 185 46.45 30.53 -23.83
CA PRO A 185 47.15 31.37 -24.80
C PRO A 185 46.21 32.36 -25.50
N GLU A 186 44.96 31.99 -25.78
CA GLU A 186 43.98 32.89 -26.42
C GLU A 186 43.56 34.03 -25.50
N LEU A 187 43.38 33.76 -24.20
CA LEU A 187 43.09 34.79 -23.20
C LEU A 187 44.28 35.76 -23.02
N GLU A 188 45.52 35.26 -23.00
CA GLU A 188 46.72 36.13 -22.88
C GLU A 188 46.96 36.97 -24.16
N LYS A 189 46.64 36.44 -25.35
CA LYS A 189 46.62 37.25 -26.58
C LYS A 189 45.60 38.38 -26.48
N LEU A 190 44.39 38.08 -26.00
CA LEU A 190 43.32 39.06 -25.87
C LEU A 190 43.68 40.15 -24.84
N ARG A 191 44.32 39.78 -23.72
CA ARG A 191 44.90 40.72 -22.75
C ARG A 191 45.93 41.63 -23.39
N THR A 192 46.87 41.08 -24.16
CA THR A 192 47.92 41.87 -24.82
C THR A 192 47.32 42.89 -25.77
N LYS A 193 46.30 42.47 -26.55
CA LYS A 193 45.55 43.35 -27.45
C LYS A 193 44.77 44.44 -26.70
N ALA A 194 44.13 44.09 -25.59
CA ALA A 194 43.41 45.04 -24.74
C ALA A 194 44.33 46.10 -24.16
N VAL A 195 45.50 45.71 -23.63
CA VAL A 195 46.51 46.64 -23.09
C VAL A 195 47.01 47.60 -24.17
N ALA A 196 47.26 47.11 -25.38
CA ALA A 196 47.67 47.96 -26.50
C ALA A 196 46.58 49.00 -26.85
N ARG A 197 45.31 48.59 -26.97
CA ARG A 197 44.20 49.51 -27.25
C ARG A 197 44.02 50.56 -26.15
N ILE A 198 44.08 50.17 -24.87
CA ILE A 198 43.97 51.11 -23.74
C ILE A 198 45.10 52.12 -23.77
N LYS A 199 46.34 51.68 -24.02
CA LYS A 199 47.51 52.56 -24.16
C LYS A 199 47.29 53.58 -25.27
N ASP A 200 46.86 53.13 -26.44
CA ASP A 200 46.64 54.01 -27.60
C ASP A 200 45.54 55.04 -27.32
N PHE A 201 44.46 54.63 -26.66
CA PHE A 201 43.38 55.53 -26.25
C PHE A 201 43.86 56.60 -25.25
N LEU A 202 44.62 56.20 -24.22
CA LEU A 202 45.18 57.13 -23.24
C LEU A 202 46.13 58.12 -23.91
N LEU A 203 46.99 57.66 -24.83
CA LEU A 203 47.88 58.52 -25.60
C LEU A 203 47.10 59.50 -26.49
N GLN A 204 46.04 59.06 -27.16
CA GLN A 204 45.16 59.93 -27.95
C GLN A 204 44.48 61.00 -27.10
N LYS A 205 43.98 60.64 -25.91
CA LYS A 205 43.39 61.60 -24.97
C LYS A 205 44.42 62.61 -24.48
N VAL A 206 45.60 62.16 -24.07
CA VAL A 206 46.71 63.05 -23.67
C VAL A 206 47.11 64.00 -24.80
N ASN A 207 47.23 63.49 -26.03
CA ASN A 207 47.58 64.32 -27.19
C ASN A 207 46.48 65.31 -27.57
N SER A 208 45.21 64.97 -27.34
CA SER A 208 44.09 65.89 -27.54
C SER A 208 44.12 67.04 -26.52
N LEU A 209 44.57 66.78 -25.29
CA LEU A 209 44.76 67.80 -24.26
C LEU A 209 45.97 68.71 -24.54
N LYS A 210 47.00 68.20 -25.23
CA LYS A 210 48.18 68.98 -25.64
C LYS A 210 47.89 69.98 -26.77
N LYS A 211 46.80 69.81 -27.51
CA LYS A 211 46.38 70.81 -28.51
C LYS A 211 45.69 71.97 -27.77
N PRO A 212 46.16 73.22 -27.89
CA PRO A 212 45.52 74.34 -27.23
C PRO A 212 44.08 74.47 -27.74
N LYS A 213 43.10 74.47 -26.83
CA LYS A 213 41.75 74.97 -27.11
C LYS A 213 41.91 76.44 -27.51
N ARG A 214 41.99 76.74 -28.82
CA ARG A 214 41.69 78.09 -29.30
C ARG A 214 40.22 78.31 -28.98
N GLY A 215 39.95 79.06 -27.90
CA GLY A 215 38.60 79.56 -27.64
C GLY A 215 38.10 80.34 -28.85
N PRO A 216 36.78 80.35 -29.11
CA PRO A 216 36.23 81.17 -30.19
C PRO A 216 36.66 82.62 -29.93
N ARG A 217 37.32 83.21 -30.93
CA ARG A 217 37.61 84.63 -30.97
C ARG A 217 36.24 85.30 -31.09
N VAL A 218 35.78 85.90 -30.00
CA VAL A 218 34.58 86.75 -29.98
C VAL A 218 34.95 88.00 -30.76
N GLU A 219 34.37 88.16 -31.96
CA GLU A 219 34.31 89.42 -32.69
C GLU A 219 32.99 90.12 -32.36
#